data_AF-A0A7R8D808-F1
#
_entry.id   AF-A0A7R8D808-F1
#
_cell.length_a   1.000
_cell.length_b   1.000
_cell.length_c   1.000
_cell.angle_alpha   90.00
_cell.angle_beta   90.00
_cell.angle_gamma   90.00
#
_symmetry.space_group_name_H-M   'P 1'
#
loop_
_entity.id
_entity.type
_entity.pdbx_description
1 polymer ?
#
loop_
_entity_poly.entity_id
_entity_poly.type
_entity_poly.pdbx_seq_one_letter_code
_entity_poly.pdbx_strand_id
1 'polypeptide(L)'
;MGEGLSGFIPSIVALFQGIGQTKCEKLYNETTQEWVTSIVTEPPNFSVEIFFYFLFGMMLISLASFMMLDLSPFARSEKISESESPTIEIVERSYSNMEICFLLGIQAFINFFSNGVLPSIQSYSCLPYVAFLGHFFSYKSLKIIVGCVIFGTIMMGFIFATAIYSPFTIFDPSISGPLVVMLWILNGIFFHFSKIEIAGICRDVKNSKYLFWYGALTQFGSALGALISFLMVNVFQVFTTAESPVC
;
A
#
# COMPACT_ATOMS: atom_id res chain seq x y z
N MET A 1 -14.71 -0.51 -5.22
CA MET A 1 -15.08 -1.70 -4.44
C MET A 1 -14.02 -2.81 -4.47
N GLY A 2 -13.23 -3.00 -5.55
CA GLY A 2 -12.22 -4.07 -5.63
C GLY A 2 -10.93 -3.89 -4.79
N GLU A 3 -10.44 -2.67 -4.58
CA GLU A 3 -9.16 -2.44 -3.86
C GLU A 3 -9.18 -2.97 -2.41
N GLY A 4 -10.27 -2.76 -1.66
CA GLY A 4 -10.38 -3.22 -0.26
C GLY A 4 -10.44 -4.75 -0.13
N LEU A 5 -11.17 -5.43 -1.00
CA LEU A 5 -11.27 -6.90 -1.02
C LEU A 5 -9.95 -7.56 -1.49
N SER A 6 -9.22 -6.91 -2.39
CA SER A 6 -7.91 -7.39 -2.87
C SER A 6 -6.85 -7.42 -1.76
N GLY A 7 -6.95 -6.54 -0.76
CA GLY A 7 -6.08 -6.56 0.42
C GLY A 7 -6.55 -7.50 1.54
N PHE A 8 -7.87 -7.70 1.65
CA PHE A 8 -8.47 -8.53 2.70
C PHE A 8 -8.08 -10.02 2.61
N ILE A 9 -8.21 -10.62 1.42
CA ILE A 9 -7.92 -12.05 1.24
C ILE A 9 -6.43 -12.36 1.51
N PRO A 10 -5.46 -11.63 0.93
CA PRO A 10 -4.04 -11.78 1.26
C PRO A 10 -3.74 -11.60 2.75
N SER A 11 -4.42 -10.67 3.43
CA SER A 11 -4.19 -10.41 4.85
C SER A 11 -4.61 -11.60 5.72
N ILE A 12 -5.72 -12.27 5.40
CA ILE A 12 -6.14 -13.49 6.09
C ILE A 12 -5.13 -14.61 5.86
N VAL A 13 -4.69 -14.80 4.62
CA VAL A 13 -3.71 -15.85 4.28
C VAL A 13 -2.36 -15.59 4.96
N ALA A 14 -1.92 -14.33 5.01
CA ALA A 14 -0.71 -13.92 5.73
C ALA A 14 -0.84 -14.16 7.24
N LEU A 15 -2.03 -13.92 7.83
CA LEU A 15 -2.27 -14.24 9.23
C LEU A 15 -2.18 -15.74 9.50
N PHE A 16 -2.70 -16.58 8.59
CA PHE A 16 -2.56 -18.04 8.68
C PHE A 16 -1.12 -18.52 8.45
N GLN A 17 -0.33 -17.80 7.65
CA GLN A 17 1.09 -18.09 7.49
C GLN A 17 1.84 -18.00 8.82
N GLY A 18 1.48 -16.98 9.62
CA GLY A 18 2.17 -16.65 10.86
C GLY A 18 3.52 -15.98 10.59
N ILE A 19 4.00 -15.20 11.57
CA ILE A 19 5.22 -14.40 11.43
C ILE A 19 6.52 -15.14 11.82
N GLY A 20 6.43 -16.41 12.22
CA GLY A 20 7.55 -17.14 12.85
C GLY A 20 7.86 -16.53 14.23
N GLN A 21 7.78 -17.32 15.30
CA GLN A 21 8.08 -16.80 16.64
C GLN A 21 9.52 -17.11 17.02
N THR A 22 10.27 -16.08 17.41
CA THR A 22 11.58 -16.23 18.05
C THR A 22 11.39 -16.37 19.55
N LYS A 23 11.72 -17.53 20.12
CA LYS A 23 11.70 -17.78 21.57
C LYS A 23 13.12 -17.96 22.09
N CYS A 24 13.41 -17.39 23.26
CA CYS A 24 14.63 -17.70 23.99
C CYS A 24 14.42 -19.02 24.75
N GLU A 25 15.04 -20.10 24.29
CA GLU A 25 15.04 -21.38 25.01
C GLU A 25 16.43 -21.68 25.56
N LYS A 26 16.48 -22.29 26.75
CA LYS A 26 17.73 -22.79 27.32
C LYS A 26 18.05 -24.13 26.66
N LEU A 27 19.06 -24.13 25.80
CA LEU A 27 19.56 -25.35 25.16
C LEU A 27 20.77 -25.85 25.95
N TYR A 28 20.83 -27.15 26.18
CA TYR A 28 22.01 -27.77 26.77
C TYR A 28 23.08 -27.92 25.67
N ASN A 29 24.20 -27.22 25.83
CA ASN A 29 25.31 -27.33 24.88
C ASN A 29 26.23 -28.48 25.33
N GLU A 30 26.22 -29.58 24.57
CA GLU A 30 27.03 -30.77 24.88
C GLU A 30 28.54 -30.49 24.84
N THR A 31 28.97 -29.49 24.07
CA THR A 31 30.40 -29.15 23.88
C THR A 31 30.97 -28.38 25.07
N THR A 32 30.17 -27.51 25.69
CA THR A 32 30.58 -26.69 26.86
C THR A 32 30.04 -27.23 28.18
N GLN A 33 29.18 -28.26 28.13
CA GLN A 33 28.45 -28.82 29.27
C GLN A 33 27.65 -27.78 30.07
N GLU A 34 27.20 -26.71 29.42
CA GLU A 34 26.46 -25.61 30.03
C GLU A 34 25.11 -25.36 29.34
N TRP A 35 24.17 -24.80 30.11
CA TRP A 35 22.90 -24.32 29.58
C TRP A 35 23.11 -22.96 28.93
N VAL A 36 23.05 -22.92 27.60
CA VAL A 36 23.18 -21.70 26.82
C VAL A 36 21.79 -21.26 26.36
N THR A 37 21.40 -20.03 26.67
CA THR A 37 20.18 -19.45 26.13
C THR A 37 20.40 -19.16 24.66
N SER A 38 19.63 -19.78 23.78
CA SER A 38 19.74 -19.61 22.34
C SER A 38 18.41 -19.16 21.75
N ILE A 39 18.48 -18.38 20.68
CA ILE A 39 17.31 -17.94 19.93
C ILE A 39 16.84 -19.12 19.09
N VAL A 40 15.65 -19.65 19.39
CA VAL A 40 14.98 -20.69 18.59
C VAL A 40 13.87 -20.02 17.79
N THR A 41 13.98 -20.07 16.47
CA THR A 41 12.98 -19.50 15.55
C THR A 41 12.07 -20.61 15.06
N GLU A 42 10.79 -20.57 15.43
CA GLU A 42 9.77 -21.48 14.87
C GLU A 42 9.48 -21.06 13.41
N PRO A 43 9.55 -21.99 12.43
CA PRO A 43 9.26 -21.67 11.05
C PRO A 43 7.77 -21.33 10.86
N PRO A 44 7.41 -20.46 9.89
CA PRO A 44 6.02 -20.20 9.56
C PRO A 44 5.32 -21.48 9.04
N ASN A 45 3.98 -21.51 9.10
CA ASN A 45 3.17 -22.66 8.69
C ASN A 45 3.41 -23.07 7.22
N PHE A 46 3.77 -22.11 6.38
CA PHE A 46 4.18 -22.34 5.00
C PHE A 46 5.18 -21.27 4.52
N SER A 47 5.96 -21.62 3.49
CA SER A 47 6.98 -20.75 2.92
C SER A 47 6.38 -19.49 2.28
N VAL A 48 7.13 -18.38 2.34
CA VAL A 48 6.79 -17.10 1.70
C VAL A 48 6.65 -17.26 0.17
N GLU A 49 7.32 -18.25 -0.43
CA GLU A 49 7.17 -18.54 -1.86
C GLU A 49 5.74 -18.97 -2.23
N ILE A 50 5.12 -19.81 -1.40
CA ILE A 50 3.74 -20.29 -1.61
C ILE A 50 2.76 -19.13 -1.51
N PHE A 51 3.01 -18.20 -0.57
CA PHE A 51 2.24 -16.96 -0.46
C PHE A 51 2.32 -16.12 -1.75
N PHE A 52 3.51 -15.95 -2.32
CA PHE A 52 3.68 -15.19 -3.56
C PHE A 52 3.02 -15.88 -4.78
N TYR A 53 3.07 -17.21 -4.90
CA TYR A 53 2.32 -17.92 -5.95
C TYR A 53 0.81 -17.77 -5.79
N PHE A 54 0.31 -17.76 -4.55
CA PHE A 54 -1.10 -17.49 -4.27
C PHE A 54 -1.50 -16.08 -4.77
N LEU A 55 -0.71 -15.05 -4.43
CA LEU A 55 -0.95 -13.68 -4.91
C LEU A 55 -0.92 -13.58 -6.44
N PHE A 56 0.07 -14.24 -7.06
CA PHE A 56 0.20 -14.29 -8.51
C PHE A 56 -1.04 -14.93 -9.16
N GLY A 57 -1.54 -16.04 -8.62
CA GLY A 57 -2.76 -16.68 -9.08
C GLY A 57 -3.98 -15.76 -9.00
N MET A 58 -4.13 -15.01 -7.91
CA MET A 58 -5.22 -14.03 -7.78
C MET A 58 -5.13 -12.92 -8.82
N MET A 59 -3.93 -12.41 -9.12
CA MET A 59 -3.74 -11.41 -10.18
C MET A 59 -4.14 -11.96 -11.56
N LEU A 60 -3.75 -13.20 -11.89
CA LEU A 60 -4.11 -13.85 -13.15
C LEU A 60 -5.62 -14.05 -13.30
N ILE A 61 -6.32 -14.47 -12.24
CA ILE A 61 -7.78 -14.62 -12.26
C ILE A 61 -8.44 -13.26 -12.49
N SER A 62 -7.92 -12.19 -11.86
CA SER A 62 -8.43 -10.83 -12.08
C SER A 62 -8.23 -10.36 -13.52
N LEU A 63 -7.06 -10.67 -14.11
CA LEU A 63 -6.74 -10.34 -15.50
C LEU A 63 -7.62 -11.11 -16.48
N ALA A 64 -7.79 -12.42 -16.27
CA ALA A 64 -8.66 -13.26 -17.08
C ALA A 64 -10.11 -12.77 -17.02
N SER A 65 -10.59 -12.39 -15.83
CA SER A 65 -11.93 -11.83 -15.64
C SER A 65 -12.09 -10.50 -16.38
N PHE A 66 -11.08 -9.62 -16.32
CA PHE A 66 -11.08 -8.34 -17.04
C PHE A 66 -11.06 -8.54 -18.57
N MET A 67 -10.20 -9.43 -19.07
CA MET A 67 -10.15 -9.77 -20.50
C MET A 67 -11.46 -10.38 -20.97
N MET A 68 -12.05 -11.28 -20.19
CA MET A 68 -13.34 -11.90 -20.50
C MET A 68 -14.46 -10.86 -20.54
N LEU A 69 -14.46 -9.87 -19.63
CA LEU A 69 -15.42 -8.76 -19.66
C LEU A 69 -15.20 -7.82 -20.85
N ASP A 70 -13.96 -7.53 -21.24
CA ASP A 70 -13.70 -6.60 -22.35
C ASP A 70 -13.90 -7.22 -23.74
N LEU A 71 -13.60 -8.51 -23.87
CA LEU A 71 -13.78 -9.27 -25.11
C LEU A 71 -15.21 -9.80 -25.27
N SER A 72 -15.99 -9.91 -24.19
CA SER A 72 -17.36 -10.42 -24.26
C SER A 72 -18.27 -9.42 -24.98
N PRO A 73 -18.86 -9.79 -26.14
CA PRO A 73 -19.81 -8.93 -26.85
C PRO A 73 -21.07 -8.66 -26.03
N PHE A 74 -21.43 -9.56 -25.09
CA PHE A 74 -22.53 -9.39 -24.16
C PHE A 74 -22.30 -8.21 -23.21
N ALA A 75 -21.13 -8.16 -22.55
CA ALA A 75 -20.78 -7.05 -21.65
C ALA A 75 -20.61 -5.72 -22.40
N ARG A 76 -20.23 -5.76 -23.68
CA ARG A 76 -20.14 -4.57 -24.54
C ARG A 76 -21.52 -4.01 -24.94
N SER A 77 -22.54 -4.87 -25.00
CA SER A 77 -23.94 -4.48 -25.22
C SER A 77 -24.56 -3.83 -23.97
N GLU A 78 -24.10 -4.20 -22.78
CA GLU A 78 -24.53 -3.61 -21.51
C GLU A 78 -23.75 -2.34 -21.12
N LYS A 79 -22.67 -1.98 -21.85
CA LYS A 79 -21.98 -0.69 -21.67
C LYS A 79 -22.97 0.40 -22.10
N ILE A 80 -23.72 0.93 -21.12
CA ILE A 80 -24.72 1.98 -21.29
C ILE A 80 -24.09 3.12 -22.09
N SER A 81 -24.58 3.37 -23.31
CA SER A 81 -24.52 4.71 -23.88
C SER A 81 -25.44 5.56 -23.02
N GLU A 82 -24.87 6.32 -22.10
CA GLU A 82 -25.61 7.16 -21.16
C GLU A 82 -26.30 8.30 -21.93
N SER A 83 -27.47 8.00 -22.51
CA SER A 83 -28.46 8.98 -22.92
C SER A 83 -29.31 9.32 -21.70
N GLU A 84 -29.13 10.54 -21.21
CA GLU A 84 -30.04 11.32 -20.35
C GLU A 84 -30.67 10.63 -19.14
N SER A 85 -30.03 10.77 -17.97
CA SER A 85 -30.76 10.88 -16.70
C SER A 85 -31.21 12.32 -16.48
N PRO A 86 -32.42 12.58 -15.96
CA PRO A 86 -32.98 13.92 -15.84
C PRO A 86 -32.12 14.82 -14.94
N THR A 87 -31.94 16.04 -15.42
CA THR A 87 -31.00 17.08 -14.98
C THR A 87 -31.20 17.45 -13.51
N ILE A 88 -30.36 16.92 -12.63
CA ILE A 88 -29.81 17.72 -11.53
C ILE A 88 -28.50 18.26 -12.10
N GLU A 89 -28.41 19.57 -12.34
CA GLU A 89 -27.17 20.24 -12.71
C GLU A 89 -26.13 20.10 -11.57
N ILE A 90 -25.52 18.93 -11.43
CA ILE A 90 -24.20 18.83 -10.85
C ILE A 90 -23.31 19.46 -11.90
N VAL A 91 -22.75 20.63 -11.59
CA VAL A 91 -21.73 21.28 -12.42
C VAL A 91 -20.64 20.23 -12.70
N GLU A 92 -20.72 19.54 -13.84
CA GLU A 92 -19.67 18.64 -14.31
C GLU A 92 -18.47 19.54 -14.61
N ARG A 93 -17.56 19.64 -13.65
CA ARG A 93 -16.33 20.37 -13.82
C ARG A 93 -15.56 19.69 -14.95
N SER A 94 -15.51 20.34 -16.11
CA SER A 94 -14.73 19.85 -17.24
C SER A 94 -13.24 19.96 -16.89
N TYR A 95 -12.58 18.82 -16.75
CA TYR A 95 -11.13 18.74 -16.53
C TYR A 95 -10.42 18.69 -17.88
N SER A 96 -9.36 19.48 -18.04
CA SER A 96 -8.49 19.42 -19.20
C SER A 96 -7.68 18.11 -19.22
N ASN A 97 -7.28 17.66 -20.42
CA ASN A 97 -6.41 16.48 -20.56
C ASN A 97 -5.09 16.63 -19.77
N MET A 98 -4.59 17.87 -19.64
CA MET A 98 -3.38 18.15 -18.88
C MET A 98 -3.58 17.99 -17.37
N GLU A 99 -4.71 18.44 -16.83
CA GLU A 99 -5.07 18.21 -15.42
C GLU A 99 -5.24 16.72 -15.14
N ILE A 100 -5.86 15.97 -16.04
CA ILE A 100 -6.01 14.51 -15.89
C ILE A 100 -4.65 13.82 -15.93
N CYS A 101 -3.78 14.16 -16.88
CA CYS A 101 -2.41 13.64 -16.93
C CYS A 101 -1.63 13.97 -15.64
N PHE A 102 -1.80 15.17 -15.10
CA PHE A 102 -1.19 15.57 -13.83
C PHE A 102 -1.72 14.75 -12.65
N LEU A 103 -3.04 14.54 -12.55
CA LEU A 103 -3.65 13.70 -11.51
C LEU A 103 -3.22 12.23 -11.62
N LEU A 104 -3.06 11.72 -12.85
CA LEU A 104 -2.51 10.40 -13.12
C LEU A 104 -1.04 10.29 -12.69
N GLY A 105 -0.25 11.34 -12.86
CA GLY A 105 1.11 11.45 -12.31
C GLY A 105 1.13 11.42 -10.79
N ILE A 106 0.23 12.17 -10.14
CA ILE A 106 0.04 12.13 -8.68
C ILE A 106 -0.34 10.73 -8.22
N GLN A 107 -1.22 10.04 -8.94
CA GLN A 107 -1.61 8.66 -8.63
C GLN A 107 -0.38 7.73 -8.68
N ALA A 108 0.45 7.81 -9.73
CA ALA A 108 1.67 7.01 -9.82
C ALA A 108 2.60 7.28 -8.62
N PHE A 109 2.77 8.55 -8.25
CA PHE A 109 3.56 8.97 -7.10
C PHE A 109 3.01 8.43 -5.77
N ILE A 110 1.71 8.55 -5.52
CA ILE A 110 1.08 8.01 -4.31
C ILE A 110 1.31 6.50 -4.23
N ASN A 111 1.18 5.76 -5.34
CA ASN A 111 1.37 4.31 -5.35
C ASN A 111 2.82 3.88 -5.21
N PHE A 112 3.76 4.68 -5.72
CA PHE A 112 5.19 4.47 -5.49
C PHE A 112 5.51 4.41 -3.99
N PHE A 113 4.99 5.38 -3.22
CA PHE A 113 5.22 5.40 -1.78
C PHE A 113 4.31 4.45 -1.02
N SER A 114 2.98 4.58 -1.17
CA SER A 114 1.99 3.86 -0.35
C SER A 114 2.02 2.35 -0.51
N ASN A 115 2.33 1.86 -1.71
CA ASN A 115 2.24 0.44 -2.04
C ASN A 115 3.60 -0.19 -2.35
N GLY A 116 4.65 0.63 -2.55
CA GLY A 116 6.00 0.18 -2.84
C GLY A 116 6.95 0.39 -1.67
N VAL A 117 7.31 1.65 -1.42
CA VAL A 117 8.34 2.01 -0.42
C VAL A 117 7.88 1.80 1.02
N LEU A 118 6.64 2.16 1.32
CA LEU A 118 6.13 2.11 2.68
C LEU A 118 5.91 0.68 3.21
N PRO A 119 5.24 -0.24 2.49
CA PRO A 119 4.96 -1.58 3.03
C PRO A 119 6.21 -2.36 3.46
N SER A 120 7.35 -2.16 2.79
CA SER A 120 8.66 -2.75 3.17
C SER A 120 9.24 -2.21 4.48
N ILE A 121 8.87 -0.99 4.89
CA ILE A 121 9.26 -0.37 6.16
C ILE A 121 8.21 -0.66 7.24
N GLN A 122 6.97 -0.95 6.83
CA GLN A 122 5.82 -1.21 7.69
C GLN A 122 5.99 -2.44 8.60
N SER A 123 6.79 -3.44 8.18
CA SER A 123 7.13 -4.64 8.98
C SER A 123 7.81 -4.30 10.31
N TYR A 124 8.35 -3.08 10.45
CA TYR A 124 8.97 -2.60 11.69
C TYR A 124 8.00 -1.84 12.62
N SER A 125 6.72 -1.61 12.27
CA SER A 125 5.88 -0.64 13.02
C SER A 125 4.36 -0.87 13.08
N CYS A 126 3.87 -2.09 12.86
CA CYS A 126 2.47 -2.55 13.10
C CYS A 126 1.41 -2.19 12.03
N LEU A 127 0.52 -3.18 11.77
CA LEU A 127 -0.68 -3.10 10.94
C LEU A 127 -1.80 -3.85 11.69
N PRO A 128 -2.85 -3.17 12.21
CA PRO A 128 -4.19 -3.31 11.60
C PRO A 128 -5.20 -2.20 11.99
N TYR A 129 -5.21 -1.01 11.37
CA TYR A 129 -6.24 0.03 11.67
C TYR A 129 -6.77 0.84 10.46
N VAL A 130 -6.38 0.54 9.22
CA VAL A 130 -6.60 1.46 8.07
C VAL A 130 -7.91 1.21 7.28
N ALA A 131 -8.77 0.28 7.72
CA ALA A 131 -9.80 -0.28 6.85
C ALA A 131 -11.25 0.29 6.97
N PHE A 132 -11.52 1.45 7.61
CA PHE A 132 -12.93 1.84 7.86
C PHE A 132 -13.39 3.29 7.59
N LEU A 133 -12.57 4.20 7.03
CA LEU A 133 -12.93 5.64 7.03
C LEU A 133 -13.12 6.31 5.65
N GLY A 134 -13.62 5.58 4.65
CA GLY A 134 -13.75 6.10 3.27
C GLY A 134 -15.15 6.53 2.80
N HIS A 135 -16.16 6.70 3.67
CA HIS A 135 -17.55 6.82 3.19
C HIS A 135 -18.26 8.18 3.33
N PHE A 136 -17.67 9.21 3.95
CA PHE A 136 -18.50 10.38 4.33
C PHE A 136 -18.21 11.75 3.70
N PHE A 137 -17.20 11.94 2.87
CA PHE A 137 -16.99 13.23 2.22
C PHE A 137 -16.31 13.08 0.85
N SER A 138 -17.04 13.36 -0.24
CA SER A 138 -16.44 13.53 -1.57
C SER A 138 -16.32 15.01 -1.89
N TYR A 139 -15.09 15.51 -1.83
CA TYR A 139 -14.75 16.86 -2.26
C TYR A 139 -13.84 16.78 -3.48
N LYS A 140 -14.43 16.87 -4.70
CA LYS A 140 -13.72 16.83 -5.99
C LYS A 140 -12.95 18.14 -6.28
N SER A 141 -12.26 18.69 -5.29
CA SER A 141 -11.45 19.89 -5.44
C SER A 141 -9.99 19.51 -5.67
N LEU A 142 -9.49 19.83 -6.86
CA LEU A 142 -8.09 19.60 -7.24
C LEU A 142 -7.11 20.23 -6.23
N LYS A 143 -7.47 21.38 -5.64
CA LYS A 143 -6.68 22.04 -4.60
C LYS A 143 -6.61 21.22 -3.30
N ILE A 144 -7.72 20.57 -2.91
CA ILE A 144 -7.76 19.73 -1.71
C ILE A 144 -6.92 18.48 -1.94
N ILE A 145 -7.05 17.83 -3.10
CA ILE A 145 -6.23 16.66 -3.47
C ILE A 145 -4.75 17.01 -3.41
N VAL A 146 -4.33 18.09 -4.07
CA VAL A 146 -2.93 18.54 -4.06
C VAL A 146 -2.47 18.88 -2.64
N GLY A 147 -3.29 19.56 -1.84
CA GLY A 147 -2.99 19.86 -0.44
C GLY A 147 -2.77 18.61 0.42
N CYS A 148 -3.66 17.62 0.30
CA CYS A 148 -3.53 16.34 1.01
C CYS A 148 -2.27 15.58 0.61
N VAL A 149 -1.92 15.58 -0.69
CA VAL A 149 -0.71 14.90 -1.19
C VAL A 149 0.55 15.59 -0.70
N ILE A 150 0.61 16.93 -0.73
CA ILE A 150 1.77 17.68 -0.21
C ILE A 150 1.93 17.41 1.28
N PHE A 151 0.85 17.49 2.06
CA PHE A 151 0.89 17.25 3.49
C PHE A 151 1.33 15.81 3.82
N GLY A 152 0.75 14.80 3.16
CA GLY A 152 1.17 13.41 3.30
C GLY A 152 2.65 13.20 2.91
N THR A 153 3.13 13.86 1.86
CA THR A 153 4.54 13.78 1.43
C THR A 153 5.50 14.38 2.46
N ILE A 154 5.10 15.43 3.19
CA ILE A 154 5.91 15.97 4.29
C ILE A 154 5.98 14.96 5.44
N MET A 155 4.86 14.36 5.81
CA MET A 155 4.81 13.32 6.86
C MET A 155 5.64 12.08 6.46
N MET A 156 5.58 11.70 5.19
CA MET A 156 6.42 10.65 4.59
C MET A 156 7.90 10.93 4.77
N GLY A 157 8.34 12.17 4.49
CA GLY A 157 9.74 12.56 4.67
C GLY A 157 10.21 12.36 6.10
N PHE A 158 9.36 12.69 7.08
CA PHE A 158 9.66 12.44 8.50
C PHE A 158 9.74 10.95 8.83
N ILE A 159 8.78 10.14 8.37
CA ILE A 159 8.78 8.68 8.55
C ILE A 159 10.06 8.06 7.98
N PHE A 160 10.47 8.51 6.79
CA PHE A 160 11.66 8.02 6.12
C PHE A 160 12.93 8.44 6.85
N ALA A 161 12.99 9.68 7.35
CA ALA A 161 14.09 10.14 8.19
C ALA A 161 14.21 9.28 9.47
N THR A 162 13.10 9.01 10.16
CA THR A 162 13.12 8.14 11.34
C THR A 162 13.60 6.71 11.02
N ALA A 163 13.28 6.20 9.84
CA ALA A 163 13.75 4.89 9.39
C ALA A 163 15.27 4.87 9.13
N ILE A 164 15.83 5.93 8.54
CA ILE A 164 17.27 6.07 8.29
C ILE A 164 18.07 6.20 9.60
N TYR A 165 17.55 6.95 10.57
CA TYR A 165 18.26 7.16 11.84
C TYR A 165 18.12 5.99 12.82
N SER A 166 17.20 5.05 12.58
CA SER A 166 17.11 3.81 13.34
C SER A 166 18.47 3.10 13.35
N PRO A 167 19.05 2.76 14.53
CA PRO A 167 18.39 2.54 15.82
C PRO A 167 18.31 3.76 16.76
N PHE A 168 18.88 4.90 16.38
CA PHE A 168 18.85 6.12 17.18
C PHE A 168 17.55 6.89 16.94
N THR A 169 16.82 7.17 18.02
CA THR A 169 15.56 7.91 17.92
C THR A 169 15.82 9.41 17.82
N ILE A 170 15.13 10.10 16.89
CA ILE A 170 15.23 11.57 16.72
C ILE A 170 14.75 12.31 17.98
N PHE A 171 13.74 11.73 18.64
CA PHE A 171 13.19 12.19 19.92
C PHE A 171 13.30 11.08 20.95
N ASP A 172 12.91 11.33 22.19
CA ASP A 172 12.82 10.28 23.20
C ASP A 172 12.03 9.05 22.70
N PRO A 173 12.49 7.82 22.96
CA PRO A 173 11.85 6.59 22.49
C PRO A 173 10.38 6.46 22.88
N SER A 174 10.00 7.00 24.04
CA SER A 174 8.62 6.99 24.56
C SER A 174 7.65 7.84 23.73
N ILE A 175 8.16 8.85 23.02
CA ILE A 175 7.36 9.78 22.20
C ILE A 175 7.45 9.41 20.72
N SER A 176 8.65 9.08 20.25
CA SER A 176 8.91 8.80 18.82
C SER A 176 8.15 7.58 18.30
N GLY A 177 8.06 6.49 19.06
CA GLY A 177 7.33 5.28 18.66
C GLY A 177 5.86 5.54 18.35
N PRO A 178 5.05 5.99 19.32
CA PRO A 178 3.63 6.30 19.10
C PRO A 178 3.40 7.39 18.04
N LEU A 179 4.28 8.40 17.98
CA LEU A 179 4.20 9.46 16.98
C LEU A 179 4.34 8.90 15.56
N VAL A 180 5.35 8.06 15.31
CA VAL A 180 5.57 7.46 13.99
C VAL A 180 4.34 6.65 13.58
N VAL A 181 3.80 5.78 14.46
CA VAL A 181 2.58 5.00 14.16
C VAL A 181 1.39 5.90 13.81
N MET A 182 1.20 7.00 14.55
CA MET A 182 0.14 7.96 14.27
C MET A 182 0.32 8.65 12.91
N LEU A 183 1.56 9.08 12.59
CA LEU A 183 1.89 9.67 11.29
C LEU A 183 1.66 8.70 10.14
N TRP A 184 1.94 7.41 10.32
CA TRP A 184 1.65 6.36 9.35
C TRP A 184 0.17 6.22 9.04
N ILE A 185 -0.67 6.16 10.08
CA ILE A 185 -2.12 6.06 9.92
C ILE A 185 -2.65 7.30 9.19
N LEU A 186 -2.24 8.50 9.62
CA LEU A 186 -2.66 9.75 8.97
C LEU A 186 -2.20 9.82 7.51
N ASN A 187 -0.95 9.47 7.23
CA ASN A 187 -0.43 9.45 5.87
C ASN A 187 -1.21 8.47 4.98
N GLY A 188 -1.55 7.29 5.50
CA GLY A 188 -2.41 6.33 4.82
C GLY A 188 -3.79 6.90 4.50
N ILE A 189 -4.41 7.62 5.43
CA ILE A 189 -5.71 8.28 5.21
C ILE A 189 -5.62 9.33 4.10
N PHE A 190 -4.64 10.24 4.14
CA PHE A 190 -4.51 11.31 3.14
C PHE A 190 -4.25 10.77 1.73
N PHE A 191 -3.39 9.75 1.62
CA PHE A 191 -3.10 9.12 0.34
C PHE A 191 -4.29 8.33 -0.18
N HIS A 192 -4.96 7.55 0.67
CA HIS A 192 -6.14 6.78 0.27
C HIS A 192 -7.30 7.69 -0.17
N PHE A 193 -7.56 8.77 0.57
CA PHE A 193 -8.52 9.80 0.19
C PHE A 193 -8.18 10.39 -1.20
N SER A 194 -6.92 10.76 -1.41
CA SER A 194 -6.46 11.32 -2.70
C SER A 194 -6.64 10.32 -3.85
N LYS A 195 -6.34 9.03 -3.63
CA LYS A 195 -6.56 7.97 -4.64
C LYS A 195 -8.02 7.83 -5.01
N ILE A 196 -8.93 7.85 -4.02
CA ILE A 196 -10.39 7.74 -4.24
C ILE A 196 -10.89 8.94 -5.05
N GLU A 197 -10.49 10.16 -4.70
CA GLU A 197 -10.93 11.36 -5.42
C GLU A 197 -10.39 11.39 -6.87
N ILE A 198 -9.13 11.00 -7.09
CA ILE A 198 -8.57 10.89 -8.45
C ILE A 198 -9.30 9.82 -9.26
N ALA A 199 -9.61 8.66 -8.67
CA ALA A 199 -10.40 7.61 -9.32
C ALA A 199 -11.81 8.10 -9.65
N GLY A 200 -12.42 8.87 -8.74
CA GLY A 200 -13.72 9.53 -8.93
C GLY A 200 -13.69 10.44 -10.16
N ILE A 201 -12.70 11.35 -10.23
CA ILE A 201 -12.51 12.25 -11.38
C ILE A 201 -12.30 11.46 -12.68
N CYS A 202 -11.45 10.43 -12.68
CA CYS A 202 -11.21 9.60 -13.87
C CYS A 202 -12.46 8.82 -14.32
N ARG A 203 -13.37 8.51 -13.40
CA ARG A 203 -14.64 7.84 -13.68
C ARG A 203 -15.69 8.81 -14.24
N ASP A 204 -15.73 10.05 -13.74
CA ASP A 204 -16.71 11.04 -14.21
C ASP A 204 -16.38 11.53 -15.63
N VAL A 205 -15.09 11.50 -16.02
CA VAL A 205 -14.72 11.80 -17.41
C VAL A 205 -15.17 10.63 -18.29
N LYS A 206 -16.07 10.90 -19.24
CA LYS A 206 -16.67 9.92 -20.19
C LYS A 206 -15.69 9.22 -21.16
N ASN A 207 -14.39 9.19 -20.85
CA ASN A 207 -13.35 8.53 -21.62
C ASN A 207 -12.73 7.39 -20.81
N SER A 208 -13.09 6.15 -21.18
CA SER A 208 -12.65 4.92 -20.53
C SER A 208 -11.12 4.75 -20.47
N LYS A 209 -10.37 5.43 -21.34
CA LYS A 209 -8.90 5.39 -21.35
C LYS A 209 -8.31 5.91 -20.04
N TYR A 210 -8.94 6.88 -19.37
CA TYR A 210 -8.40 7.45 -18.13
C TYR A 210 -8.44 6.48 -16.96
N LEU A 211 -9.51 5.67 -16.85
CA LEU A 211 -9.60 4.64 -15.84
C LEU A 211 -8.60 3.49 -16.08
N PHE A 212 -8.37 3.14 -17.35
CA PHE A 212 -7.31 2.19 -17.72
C PHE A 212 -5.92 2.73 -17.32
N TRP A 213 -5.59 3.96 -17.69
CA TRP A 213 -4.31 4.58 -17.35
C TRP A 213 -4.13 4.80 -15.85
N TYR A 214 -5.21 5.09 -15.11
CA TYR A 214 -5.20 5.13 -13.64
C TYR A 214 -4.75 3.79 -13.06
N GLY A 215 -5.31 2.68 -13.56
CA GLY A 215 -4.91 1.33 -13.15
C GLY A 215 -3.47 1.01 -13.54
N ALA A 216 -3.09 1.27 -14.80
CA ALA A 216 -1.74 1.01 -15.30
C ALA A 216 -0.66 1.79 -14.52
N LEU A 217 -0.89 3.08 -14.25
CA LEU A 217 0.04 3.92 -13.49
C LEU A 217 0.07 3.60 -11.99
N THR A 218 -1.03 3.08 -11.45
CA THR A 218 -1.06 2.53 -10.08
C THR A 218 -0.09 1.36 -9.96
N GLN A 219 -0.19 0.38 -10.87
CA GLN A 219 0.69 -0.79 -10.88
C GLN A 219 2.15 -0.40 -11.16
N PHE A 220 2.38 0.47 -12.14
CA PHE A 220 3.72 0.96 -12.45
C PHE A 220 4.37 1.66 -11.25
N GLY A 221 3.63 2.56 -10.58
CA GLY A 221 4.10 3.25 -9.38
C GLY A 221 4.48 2.26 -8.29
N SER A 222 3.60 1.32 -7.95
CA SER A 222 3.87 0.30 -6.92
C SER A 222 5.07 -0.58 -7.26
N ALA A 223 5.21 -1.02 -8.52
CA ALA A 223 6.33 -1.83 -8.98
C ALA A 223 7.66 -1.07 -8.86
N LEU A 224 7.69 0.19 -9.30
CA LEU A 224 8.87 1.04 -9.20
C LEU A 224 9.26 1.32 -7.74
N GLY A 225 8.26 1.55 -6.87
CA GLY A 225 8.45 1.78 -5.44
C GLY A 225 8.99 0.54 -4.73
N ALA A 226 8.44 -0.63 -5.04
CA ALA A 226 8.90 -1.90 -4.51
C ALA A 226 10.34 -2.21 -4.96
N LEU A 227 10.66 -1.95 -6.24
CA LEU A 227 12.01 -2.13 -6.77
C LEU A 227 13.01 -1.22 -6.05
N ILE A 228 12.71 0.08 -5.93
CA ILE A 228 13.60 1.03 -5.25
C ILE A 228 13.77 0.63 -3.78
N SER A 229 12.68 0.29 -3.10
CA SER A 229 12.77 -0.15 -1.71
C SER A 229 13.58 -1.42 -1.52
N PHE A 230 13.39 -2.42 -2.40
CA PHE A 230 14.18 -3.64 -2.41
C PHE A 230 15.67 -3.33 -2.57
N LEU A 231 16.04 -2.43 -3.49
CA LEU A 231 17.42 -2.03 -3.68
C LEU A 231 17.96 -1.31 -2.44
N MET A 232 17.21 -0.41 -1.84
CA MET A 232 17.61 0.32 -0.62
C MET A 232 17.83 -0.62 0.57
N VAL A 233 16.91 -1.57 0.78
CA VAL A 233 16.96 -2.50 1.91
C VAL A 233 18.02 -3.58 1.69
N ASN A 234 18.02 -4.25 0.54
CA ASN A 234 18.81 -5.48 0.36
C ASN A 234 20.18 -5.26 -0.29
N VAL A 235 20.30 -4.28 -1.19
CA VAL A 235 21.55 -4.05 -1.92
C VAL A 235 22.38 -2.98 -1.24
N PHE A 236 21.77 -1.82 -0.96
CA PHE A 236 22.46 -0.69 -0.35
C PHE A 236 22.50 -0.75 1.17
N GLN A 237 21.71 -1.64 1.81
CA GLN A 237 21.68 -1.83 3.27
C GLN A 237 21.53 -0.50 4.02
N VAL A 238 20.69 0.40 3.48
CA VAL A 238 20.50 1.76 4.02
C VAL A 238 19.85 1.71 5.40
N PHE A 239 19.06 0.68 5.67
CA PHE A 239 18.35 0.48 6.92
C PHE A 239 19.04 -0.60 7.74
N THR A 240 19.42 -0.28 8.97
CA THR A 240 19.90 -1.28 9.93
C THR A 240 18.72 -1.91 10.67
N THR A 241 18.67 -3.24 10.69
CA THR A 241 17.72 -3.99 11.51
C THR A 241 18.00 -3.73 12.98
N ALA A 242 16.95 -3.61 13.81
CA ALA A 242 17.11 -3.58 15.27
C ALA A 242 17.93 -4.80 15.71
N GLU A 243 18.89 -4.59 16.63
CA GLU A 243 19.67 -5.69 17.20
C GLU A 243 18.73 -6.77 17.72
N SER A 244 18.98 -8.02 17.32
CA SER A 244 18.22 -9.16 17.83
C SER A 244 18.31 -9.14 19.36
N PRO A 245 17.20 -9.39 20.09
CA PRO A 245 17.28 -9.47 21.54
C PRO A 245 18.33 -10.53 21.90
N VAL A 246 19.41 -10.09 22.55
CA VAL A 246 20.40 -10.99 23.11
C VAL A 246 19.71 -11.70 24.27
N CYS A 247 19.36 -12.97 24.05
CA CYS A 247 19.19 -13.92 25.13
C CYS A 247 20.59 -14.30 25.67
#